data_AF-A0AAW6Z8V4-F1
#
_entry.id   AF-A0AAW6Z8V4-F1
#
_cell.length_a   1.000
_cell.length_b   1.000
_cell.length_c   1.000
_cell.angle_alpha   90.00
_cell.angle_beta   90.00
_cell.angle_gamma   90.00
#
_symmetry.space_group_name_H-M   'P 1'
#
loop_
_entity.id
_entity.type
_entity.pdbx_description
1 polymer ?
#
loop_
_entity_poly.entity_id
_entity_poly.type
_entity_poly.pdbx_seq_one_letter_code
_entity_poly.pdbx_strand_id
1 'polypeptide(L)'
;MSGGDGNDVYHVDNVNDTVTERSAEGTDTIYSSVSYTAAANVENLTSIGSNNIFGIGNHNENILTGNKGDNRLSGEDGNDFLYGIGGNDTLSGGNGSDHLNGGVGDDYIAGGSGSDTIITGEGKDTVAFTASDIREGSIDRLLDLTLRRTNSTYPVCIHC
;
A
#
# COMPACT_ATOMS: atom_id res chain seq x y z
N MET A 1 17.67 5.36 17.57
CA MET A 1 16.62 5.21 18.59
C MET A 1 16.40 3.72 18.81
N SER A 2 16.20 3.29 20.06
CA SER A 2 15.89 1.91 20.42
C SER A 2 14.88 1.94 21.57
N GLY A 3 13.81 1.19 21.46
CA GLY A 3 12.63 1.23 22.31
C GLY A 3 12.72 0.23 23.45
N GLY A 4 13.17 -1.00 23.13
CA GLY A 4 13.35 -2.07 24.11
C GLY A 4 12.13 -2.98 24.17
N ASP A 5 11.92 -3.65 25.30
CA ASP A 5 10.82 -4.60 25.43
C ASP A 5 9.46 -3.86 25.42
N GLY A 6 8.51 -4.32 24.58
CA GLY A 6 7.14 -3.85 24.54
C GLY A 6 6.77 -3.26 23.19
N ASN A 7 5.65 -2.53 23.17
CA ASN A 7 5.22 -1.78 22.00
C ASN A 7 5.78 -0.36 22.10
N ASP A 8 6.66 -0.02 21.17
CA ASP A 8 7.37 1.25 21.15
C ASP A 8 6.89 2.20 20.05
N VAL A 9 7.14 3.49 20.29
CA VAL A 9 6.79 4.57 19.36
C VAL A 9 8.02 5.41 19.05
N TYR A 10 8.33 5.51 17.76
CA TYR A 10 9.41 6.33 17.23
C TYR A 10 8.87 7.51 16.45
N HIS A 11 9.56 8.63 16.54
CA HIS A 11 9.33 9.78 15.71
C HIS A 11 10.58 10.02 14.87
N VAL A 12 10.42 9.96 13.55
CA VAL A 12 11.48 10.16 12.58
C VAL A 12 11.23 11.48 11.86
N ASP A 13 12.08 12.48 12.11
CA ASP A 13 11.96 13.80 11.49
C ASP A 13 13.13 14.14 10.57
N ASN A 14 14.17 13.29 10.59
CA ASN A 14 15.34 13.41 9.74
C ASN A 14 15.61 12.10 9.00
N VAL A 15 15.98 12.20 7.72
CA VAL A 15 16.34 11.02 6.91
C VAL A 15 17.56 10.25 7.44
N ASN A 16 18.34 10.86 8.33
CA ASN A 16 19.49 10.21 8.98
C ASN A 16 19.14 9.56 10.32
N ASP A 17 17.89 9.66 10.78
CA ASP A 17 17.46 8.96 11.98
C ASP A 17 17.47 7.45 11.74
N THR A 18 17.94 6.70 12.72
CA THR A 18 17.94 5.25 12.67
C THR A 18 17.09 4.70 13.80
N VAL A 19 16.18 3.79 13.46
CA VAL A 19 15.43 2.98 14.43
C VAL A 19 16.08 1.60 14.51
N THR A 20 16.15 1.02 15.70
CA THR A 20 16.67 -0.32 15.92
C THR A 20 15.73 -1.05 16.85
N GLU A 21 15.10 -2.09 16.33
CA GLU A 21 14.23 -3.00 17.08
C GLU A 21 14.71 -4.43 17.06
N ARG A 22 14.44 -5.11 18.19
CA ARG A 22 14.70 -6.54 18.33
C ARG A 22 13.43 -7.33 18.01
N SER A 23 13.64 -8.60 17.70
CA SER A 23 12.54 -9.50 17.35
C SER A 23 11.70 -9.87 18.57
N ALA A 24 10.38 -9.94 18.38
CA ALA A 24 9.40 -10.42 19.36
C ALA A 24 9.30 -9.59 20.66
N GLU A 25 9.57 -8.28 20.57
CA GLU A 25 9.44 -7.36 21.71
C GLU A 25 8.07 -6.67 21.77
N GLY A 26 7.31 -6.61 20.67
CA GLY A 26 5.95 -6.09 20.69
C GLY A 26 5.40 -5.80 19.30
N THR A 27 4.60 -4.75 19.21
CA THR A 27 4.12 -4.16 17.97
C THR A 27 4.52 -2.69 17.95
N ASP A 28 5.46 -2.35 17.09
CA ASP A 28 6.18 -1.09 17.13
C ASP A 28 5.73 -0.16 16.02
N THR A 29 5.78 1.15 16.28
CA THR A 29 5.26 2.17 15.36
C THR A 29 6.26 3.28 15.12
N ILE A 30 6.54 3.56 13.85
CA ILE A 30 7.26 4.74 13.40
C ILE A 30 6.26 5.77 12.88
N TYR A 31 6.31 6.99 13.43
CA TYR A 31 5.72 8.17 12.82
C TYR A 31 6.81 8.96 12.10
N SER A 32 6.75 9.05 10.77
CA SER A 32 7.77 9.71 9.97
C SER A 32 7.26 10.96 9.25
N SER A 33 7.95 12.09 9.37
CA SER A 33 7.70 13.31 8.56
C SER A 33 8.57 13.39 7.30
N VAL A 34 9.39 12.38 7.05
CA VAL A 34 10.28 12.24 5.89
C VAL A 34 10.08 10.87 5.23
N SER A 35 10.60 10.69 4.01
CA SER A 35 10.70 9.35 3.42
C SER A 35 11.52 8.43 4.31
N TYR A 36 11.04 7.20 4.53
CA TYR A 36 11.66 6.27 5.45
C TYR A 36 11.40 4.81 5.07
N THR A 37 12.35 3.95 5.42
CA THR A 37 12.22 2.49 5.36
C THR A 37 12.09 1.96 6.78
N ALA A 38 11.05 1.19 7.05
CA ALA A 38 10.85 0.56 8.34
C ALA A 38 12.09 -0.27 8.71
N ALA A 39 12.59 -0.10 9.94
CA ALA A 39 13.66 -0.95 10.44
C ALA A 39 13.16 -2.40 10.56
N ALA A 40 14.08 -3.36 10.62
CA ALA A 40 13.71 -4.75 10.89
C ALA A 40 12.93 -4.85 12.21
N ASN A 41 11.92 -5.72 12.23
CA ASN A 41 11.01 -5.94 13.38
C ASN A 41 10.13 -4.75 13.77
N VAL A 42 9.95 -3.76 12.89
CA VAL A 42 8.93 -2.73 13.07
C VAL A 42 7.71 -3.09 12.25
N GLU A 43 6.53 -3.10 12.86
CA GLU A 43 5.29 -3.50 12.18
C GLU A 43 4.54 -2.32 11.56
N ASN A 44 4.67 -1.10 12.09
CA ASN A 44 3.88 0.05 11.62
C ASN A 44 4.75 1.22 11.19
N LEU A 45 4.48 1.76 10.00
CA LEU A 45 5.05 3.02 9.52
C LEU A 45 3.90 3.96 9.12
N THR A 46 3.74 5.04 9.87
CA THR A 46 2.75 6.09 9.63
C THR A 46 3.43 7.38 9.19
N SER A 47 3.02 7.88 8.04
CA SER A 47 3.54 9.10 7.46
C SER A 47 2.76 10.29 7.98
N ILE A 48 3.43 11.27 8.54
CA ILE A 48 2.80 12.47 9.12
C ILE A 48 3.05 13.71 8.27
N GLY A 49 2.19 14.72 8.43
CA GLY A 49 2.22 15.93 7.62
C GLY A 49 1.41 15.79 6.33
N SER A 50 1.87 16.45 5.27
CA SER A 50 1.17 16.49 3.97
C SER A 50 2.15 16.54 2.80
N ASN A 51 3.39 16.12 3.03
CA ASN A 51 4.42 16.06 1.98
C ASN A 51 4.30 14.76 1.21
N ASN A 52 4.75 14.80 -0.04
CA ASN A 52 4.95 13.61 -0.87
C ASN A 52 6.15 12.82 -0.30
N ILE A 53 5.90 11.61 0.18
CA ILE A 53 6.91 10.80 0.87
C ILE A 53 6.93 9.36 0.35
N PHE A 54 8.05 8.70 0.59
CA PHE A 54 8.27 7.31 0.25
C PHE A 54 8.31 6.51 1.56
N GLY A 55 7.32 5.64 1.76
CA GLY A 55 7.26 4.70 2.87
C GLY A 55 7.57 3.29 2.37
N ILE A 56 8.59 2.65 2.92
CA ILE A 56 8.98 1.29 2.55
C ILE A 56 8.89 0.41 3.80
N GLY A 57 8.27 -0.75 3.68
CA GLY A 57 8.23 -1.78 4.71
C GLY A 57 9.58 -2.49 4.89
N ASN A 58 9.52 -3.63 5.55
CA ASN A 58 10.61 -4.58 5.76
C ASN A 58 10.16 -5.96 5.26
N HIS A 59 10.85 -7.02 5.66
CA HIS A 59 10.54 -8.38 5.19
C HIS A 59 9.47 -9.12 6.02
N ASN A 60 8.75 -8.41 6.89
CA ASN A 60 7.66 -8.92 7.71
C ASN A 60 6.35 -8.22 7.33
N GLU A 61 5.21 -8.75 7.80
CA GLU A 61 3.92 -8.07 7.70
C GLU A 61 3.97 -6.66 8.31
N ASN A 62 3.62 -5.66 7.52
CA ASN A 62 3.66 -4.25 7.88
C ASN A 62 2.33 -3.55 7.63
N ILE A 63 2.06 -2.54 8.44
CA ILE A 63 1.01 -1.55 8.21
C ILE A 63 1.68 -0.24 7.80
N LEU A 64 1.51 0.13 6.54
CA LEU A 64 2.03 1.36 5.94
C LEU A 64 0.88 2.33 5.71
N THR A 65 0.93 3.49 6.38
CA THR A 65 -0.08 4.55 6.24
C THR A 65 0.57 5.81 5.67
N GLY A 66 0.05 6.28 4.53
CA GLY A 66 0.37 7.54 3.89
C GLY A 66 -0.24 8.75 4.61
N ASN A 67 -0.19 9.89 3.95
CA ASN A 67 -0.72 11.17 4.41
C ASN A 67 -1.65 11.79 3.34
N LYS A 68 -1.72 13.11 3.23
CA LYS A 68 -2.60 13.79 2.25
C LYS A 68 -1.89 14.22 0.95
N GLY A 69 -0.60 13.96 0.84
CA GLY A 69 0.21 14.25 -0.35
C GLY A 69 0.41 12.98 -1.18
N ASP A 70 0.99 13.13 -2.37
CA ASP A 70 1.21 11.99 -3.28
C ASP A 70 2.32 11.09 -2.74
N ASN A 71 1.96 9.91 -2.25
CA ASN A 71 2.86 9.01 -1.55
C ASN A 71 3.27 7.83 -2.42
N ARG A 72 4.44 7.29 -2.14
CA ARG A 72 4.86 5.99 -2.66
C ARG A 72 5.02 5.02 -1.50
N LEU A 73 4.20 3.98 -1.46
CA LEU A 73 4.22 2.94 -0.43
C LEU A 73 4.63 1.60 -1.04
N SER A 74 5.58 0.90 -0.40
CA SER A 74 6.08 -0.42 -0.81
C SER A 74 6.07 -1.37 0.38
N GLY A 75 5.29 -2.45 0.34
CA GLY A 75 5.22 -3.47 1.40
C GLY A 75 6.48 -4.32 1.50
N GLU A 76 7.06 -4.68 0.35
CA GLU A 76 8.20 -5.59 0.17
C GLU A 76 7.82 -7.07 0.32
N ASP A 77 8.25 -7.77 1.37
CA ASP A 77 7.83 -9.16 1.63
C ASP A 77 6.95 -9.18 2.87
N GLY A 78 5.85 -9.91 2.85
CA GLY A 78 4.93 -9.94 3.99
C GLY A 78 3.49 -9.95 3.52
N ASN A 79 2.53 -10.09 4.43
CA ASN A 79 1.14 -9.82 4.10
C ASN A 79 0.83 -8.41 4.59
N ASP A 80 0.99 -7.42 3.74
CA ASP A 80 1.05 -6.03 4.17
C ASP A 80 -0.31 -5.31 4.05
N PHE A 81 -0.47 -4.25 4.84
CA PHE A 81 -1.61 -3.32 4.75
C PHE A 81 -1.11 -1.94 4.33
N LEU A 82 -1.45 -1.52 3.12
CA LEU A 82 -1.05 -0.23 2.56
C LEU A 82 -2.26 0.69 2.42
N TYR A 83 -2.16 1.88 3.00
CA TYR A 83 -3.19 2.92 2.95
C TYR A 83 -2.61 4.22 2.38
N GLY A 84 -2.99 4.61 1.16
CA GLY A 84 -2.54 5.88 0.55
C GLY A 84 -3.15 7.11 1.24
N ILE A 85 -4.41 6.99 1.65
CA ILE A 85 -5.24 8.02 2.31
C ILE A 85 -5.70 9.10 1.32
N GLY A 86 -4.83 10.01 0.90
CA GLY A 86 -5.21 10.99 -0.11
C GLY A 86 -4.04 11.62 -0.81
N GLY A 87 -4.27 12.11 -2.03
CA GLY A 87 -3.20 12.39 -2.98
C GLY A 87 -3.21 11.35 -4.08
N ASN A 88 -2.39 11.53 -5.11
CA ASN A 88 -2.27 10.54 -6.17
C ASN A 88 -1.16 9.56 -5.81
N ASP A 89 -1.52 8.44 -5.19
CA ASP A 89 -0.57 7.55 -4.55
C ASP A 89 -0.07 6.45 -5.49
N THR A 90 1.10 5.91 -5.19
CA THR A 90 1.63 4.69 -5.81
C THR A 90 1.84 3.62 -4.75
N LEU A 91 1.02 2.58 -4.77
CA LEU A 91 1.06 1.47 -3.81
C LEU A 91 1.58 0.22 -4.50
N SER A 92 2.55 -0.44 -3.87
CA SER A 92 3.11 -1.73 -4.29
C SER A 92 3.08 -2.68 -3.09
N GLY A 93 2.29 -3.75 -3.15
CA GLY A 93 2.22 -4.75 -2.07
C GLY A 93 3.55 -5.50 -1.98
N GLY A 94 3.90 -6.22 -3.04
CA GLY A 94 5.17 -6.92 -3.13
C GLY A 94 4.97 -8.42 -3.17
N ASN A 95 5.59 -9.17 -2.27
CA ASN A 95 5.37 -10.61 -2.14
C ASN A 95 4.51 -10.90 -0.92
N GLY A 96 3.40 -11.60 -1.12
CA GLY A 96 2.51 -12.05 -0.05
C GLY A 96 1.07 -11.80 -0.42
N SER A 97 0.16 -11.90 0.54
CA SER A 97 -1.26 -11.58 0.33
C SER A 97 -1.56 -10.26 0.98
N ASP A 98 -1.54 -9.21 0.16
CA ASP A 98 -1.54 -7.83 0.61
C ASP A 98 -2.95 -7.21 0.59
N HIS A 99 -3.13 -6.18 1.40
CA HIS A 99 -4.33 -5.35 1.46
C HIS A 99 -3.97 -3.92 1.09
N LEU A 100 -4.41 -3.47 -0.09
CA LEU A 100 -4.07 -2.17 -0.64
C LEU A 100 -5.32 -1.29 -0.74
N ASN A 101 -5.25 -0.08 -0.20
CA ASN A 101 -6.30 0.93 -0.29
C ASN A 101 -5.70 2.26 -0.76
N GLY A 102 -6.02 2.65 -1.99
CA GLY A 102 -5.56 3.91 -2.60
C GLY A 102 -6.06 5.12 -1.81
N GLY A 103 -7.38 5.28 -1.73
CA GLY A 103 -8.00 6.33 -0.93
C GLY A 103 -8.62 7.39 -1.82
N VAL A 104 -8.24 8.65 -1.66
CA VAL A 104 -8.75 9.76 -2.49
C VAL A 104 -7.65 10.26 -3.41
N GLY A 105 -7.87 10.20 -4.72
CA GLY A 105 -6.93 10.67 -5.74
C GLY A 105 -6.89 9.71 -6.92
N ASP A 106 -6.13 10.05 -7.95
CA ASP A 106 -5.92 9.16 -9.08
C ASP A 106 -4.73 8.24 -8.76
N ASP A 107 -5.01 7.03 -8.25
CA ASP A 107 -3.99 6.15 -7.69
C ASP A 107 -3.42 5.13 -8.69
N TYR A 108 -2.18 4.70 -8.46
CA TYR A 108 -1.56 3.56 -9.14
C TYR A 108 -1.30 2.44 -8.13
N ILE A 109 -1.94 1.29 -8.32
CA ILE A 109 -1.89 0.18 -7.35
C ILE A 109 -1.41 -1.10 -8.05
N ALA A 110 -0.36 -1.71 -7.51
CA ALA A 110 0.12 -3.03 -7.90
C ALA A 110 0.11 -3.93 -6.66
N GLY A 111 -0.68 -5.01 -6.69
CA GLY A 111 -0.68 -6.01 -5.61
C GLY A 111 0.66 -6.71 -5.52
N GLY A 112 1.05 -7.35 -6.62
CA GLY A 112 2.34 -8.04 -6.73
C GLY A 112 2.14 -9.55 -6.79
N SER A 113 3.02 -10.30 -6.12
CA SER A 113 2.93 -11.76 -6.10
C SER A 113 2.09 -12.23 -4.92
N GLY A 114 0.95 -12.83 -5.21
CA GLY A 114 0.12 -13.50 -4.21
C GLY A 114 -1.34 -13.19 -4.46
N SER A 115 -2.19 -13.39 -3.46
CA SER A 115 -3.63 -13.12 -3.59
C SER A 115 -3.96 -11.84 -2.86
N ASP A 116 -3.99 -10.73 -3.58
CA ASP A 116 -4.12 -9.41 -2.97
C ASP A 116 -5.57 -8.95 -2.92
N THR A 117 -5.87 -8.06 -1.99
CA THR A 117 -7.15 -7.37 -1.89
C THR A 117 -6.93 -5.89 -2.15
N ILE A 118 -7.53 -5.38 -3.22
CA ILE A 118 -7.35 -4.00 -3.67
C ILE A 118 -8.68 -3.24 -3.54
N ILE A 119 -8.60 -2.05 -2.95
CA ILE A 119 -9.63 -1.01 -2.94
C ILE A 119 -8.98 0.20 -3.58
N THR A 120 -9.49 0.67 -4.72
CA THR A 120 -8.86 1.82 -5.39
C THR A 120 -9.32 3.13 -4.77
N GLY A 121 -10.59 3.23 -4.39
CA GLY A 121 -11.14 4.41 -3.73
C GLY A 121 -11.76 5.42 -4.71
N GLU A 122 -11.69 6.71 -4.35
CA GLU A 122 -12.24 7.80 -5.14
C GLU A 122 -11.20 8.35 -6.12
N GLY A 123 -11.47 8.26 -7.41
CA GLY A 123 -10.62 8.87 -8.43
C GLY A 123 -10.63 8.09 -9.72
N LYS A 124 -9.65 8.35 -10.58
CA LYS A 124 -9.36 7.56 -11.78
C LYS A 124 -8.13 6.73 -11.54
N ASP A 125 -8.37 5.55 -11.00
CA ASP A 125 -7.28 4.69 -10.56
C ASP A 125 -6.81 3.74 -11.65
N THR A 126 -5.58 3.30 -11.52
CA THR A 126 -4.96 2.27 -12.35
C THR A 126 -4.53 1.11 -11.46
N VAL A 127 -5.15 -0.05 -11.66
CA VAL A 127 -4.64 -1.31 -11.10
C VAL A 127 -3.74 -1.96 -12.13
N ALA A 128 -2.48 -2.15 -11.76
CA ALA A 128 -1.47 -2.74 -12.61
C ALA A 128 -1.32 -4.22 -12.29
N PHE A 129 -1.46 -5.05 -13.33
CA PHE A 129 -1.24 -6.48 -13.23
C PHE A 129 0.07 -6.87 -13.91
N THR A 130 0.93 -7.62 -13.22
CA THR A 130 2.17 -8.18 -13.76
C THR A 130 1.97 -9.62 -14.23
N ALA A 131 3.01 -10.21 -14.84
CA ALA A 131 2.97 -11.62 -15.22
C ALA A 131 2.91 -12.58 -14.00
N SER A 132 3.18 -12.09 -12.79
CA SER A 132 3.03 -12.86 -11.55
C SER A 132 1.58 -13.07 -11.17
N ASP A 133 0.74 -12.09 -11.47
CA ASP A 133 -0.67 -11.96 -11.07
C ASP A 133 -1.59 -12.85 -11.96
N ILE A 134 -1.00 -13.52 -12.96
CA ILE A 134 -1.67 -14.42 -13.89
C ILE A 134 -1.30 -15.90 -13.61
N ARG A 135 -0.53 -16.17 -12.55
CA ARG A 135 -0.23 -17.55 -12.11
C ARG A 135 -1.37 -18.09 -11.23
N GLU A 136 -1.68 -19.38 -11.39
CA GLU A 136 -2.72 -20.05 -10.60
C GLU A 136 -2.43 -19.88 -9.09
N GLY A 137 -3.37 -19.27 -8.35
CA GLY A 137 -3.23 -18.98 -6.92
C GLY A 137 -2.79 -17.55 -6.56
N SER A 138 -2.50 -16.70 -7.55
CA SER A 138 -2.23 -15.27 -7.35
C SER A 138 -3.34 -14.39 -7.90
N ILE A 139 -4.60 -14.74 -7.58
CA ILE A 139 -5.76 -14.03 -8.11
C ILE A 139 -6.11 -12.88 -7.18
N ASP A 140 -5.79 -11.67 -7.60
CA ASP A 140 -6.16 -10.46 -6.87
C ASP A 140 -7.67 -10.21 -6.91
N ARG A 141 -8.16 -9.62 -5.83
CA ARG A 141 -9.55 -9.24 -5.64
C ARG A 141 -9.67 -7.73 -5.58
N LEU A 142 -10.26 -7.13 -6.61
CA LEU A 142 -10.65 -5.73 -6.63
C LEU A 142 -12.06 -5.55 -6.04
N LEU A 143 -12.20 -4.78 -4.96
CA LEU A 143 -13.44 -4.73 -4.16
C LEU A 143 -14.47 -3.69 -4.61
N ASP A 144 -14.06 -2.64 -5.31
CA ASP A 144 -14.88 -1.47 -5.67
C ASP A 144 -15.05 -1.28 -7.19
N LEU A 145 -14.68 -2.30 -7.97
CA LEU A 145 -14.83 -2.28 -9.42
C LEU A 145 -16.30 -2.09 -9.85
N THR A 146 -16.60 -0.92 -10.43
CA THR A 146 -17.89 -0.69 -11.10
C THR A 146 -17.71 -0.72 -12.62
N LEU A 147 -18.02 -1.86 -13.26
CA LEU A 147 -18.02 -1.96 -14.71
C LEU A 147 -19.25 -1.26 -15.32
N ARG A 148 -19.04 -0.14 -16.01
CA ARG A 148 -20.10 0.52 -16.80
C ARG A 148 -19.98 0.15 -18.28
N ARG A 149 -20.99 -0.54 -18.82
CA ARG A 149 -21.07 -0.77 -20.27
C ARG A 149 -21.34 0.58 -20.96
N THR A 150 -20.38 1.09 -21.73
CA THR A 150 -20.65 2.21 -22.64
C THR A 150 -21.62 1.71 -23.71
N ASN A 151 -22.77 2.38 -23.83
CA ASN A 151 -23.87 2.01 -24.73
C ASN A 151 -23.37 1.73 -26.16
N SER A 152 -23.62 0.52 -26.65
CA SER A 152 -23.50 0.19 -28.06
C SER A 152 -24.53 1.02 -28.84
N THR A 153 -24.06 1.94 -29.66
CA THR A 153 -24.90 2.71 -30.59
C THR A 153 -25.30 1.92 -31.84
N TYR A 154 -25.05 0.61 -31.88
CA TYR A 154 -25.49 -0.23 -33.00
C TYR A 154 -26.93 -0.70 -32.76
N PRO A 155 -27.90 -0.30 -33.61
CA PRO A 155 -29.23 -0.87 -33.53
C PRO A 155 -29.15 -2.37 -33.81
N VAL A 156 -29.71 -3.17 -32.90
CA VAL A 156 -29.88 -4.60 -33.10
C VAL A 156 -30.96 -4.77 -34.18
N CYS A 157 -30.56 -5.06 -35.42
CA CYS A 157 -31.51 -5.36 -36.49
C CYS A 157 -32.05 -6.78 -36.28
N ILE A 158 -33.26 -6.89 -35.70
CA ILE A 158 -33.98 -8.15 -35.56
C ILE A 158 -34.93 -8.26 -36.75
N HIS A 159 -34.57 -9.14 -37.69
CA HIS A 159 -35.21 -9.47 -38.98
C HIS A 159 -34.78 -8.60 -40.19
N CYS A 160 -34.06 -9.24 -41.11
CA CYS A 160 -34.03 -8.91 -42.54
C CYS A 160 -35.02 -9.82 -43.27
#